data_AF-A0A1Y3XM86-F1
#
_entry.id   AF-A0A1Y3XM86-F1
#
_cell.length_a   1.000
_cell.length_b   1.000
_cell.length_c   1.000
_cell.angle_alpha   90.00
_cell.angle_beta   90.00
_cell.angle_gamma   90.00
#
_symmetry.space_group_name_H-M   'P 1'
#
loop_
_entity.id
_entity.type
_entity.pdbx_description
1 polymer ?
#
loop_
_entity_poly.entity_id
_entity_poly.type
_entity_poly.pdbx_seq_one_letter_code
_entity_poly.pdbx_strand_id
1 'polypeptide(L)'
;MKISKFVKLVKNAGRCIVADVENSGIWLGNGYGFYRATNLPRMEGAEQVRTVLDVPEKAWEKVYLTEEWYGNAQNVMGMNLSDYEKEEKRAEKIRVVAAMDDVWAACCRCDDGELIFYRENLLSPIMDEVENSDYIMFTVRRMTSGQRYLAVHDGMNLLAAIMPMRVVSEEYLGRLAEFEAMCAEQLNRERARAEGATEAENQEDGEQLGMEDAEE
;
A
#
# COMPACT_ATOMS: atom_id res chain seq x y z
N MET A 1 -15.85 -2.81 2.81
CA MET A 1 -14.82 -3.78 2.38
C MET A 1 -15.40 -4.90 1.52
N LYS A 2 -14.63 -5.44 0.57
CA LYS A 2 -14.92 -6.62 -0.25
C LYS A 2 -14.39 -7.92 0.39
N ILE A 3 -15.30 -8.79 0.82
CA ILE A 3 -14.98 -10.09 1.45
C ILE A 3 -14.10 -10.96 0.56
N SER A 4 -14.43 -11.08 -0.74
CA SER A 4 -13.68 -11.93 -1.67
C SER A 4 -12.20 -11.52 -1.84
N LYS A 5 -11.89 -10.22 -1.68
CA LYS A 5 -10.52 -9.71 -1.70
C LYS A 5 -9.80 -10.02 -0.38
N PHE A 6 -10.48 -9.86 0.75
CA PHE A 6 -9.96 -10.26 2.05
C PHE A 6 -9.64 -11.77 2.12
N VAL A 7 -10.53 -12.62 1.61
CA VAL A 7 -10.32 -14.08 1.54
C VAL A 7 -9.06 -14.44 0.76
N LYS A 8 -8.73 -13.71 -0.32
CA LYS A 8 -7.45 -13.90 -1.04
C LYS A 8 -6.26 -13.58 -0.14
N LEU A 9 -6.34 -12.52 0.67
CA LEU A 9 -5.29 -12.18 1.63
C LEU A 9 -5.13 -13.24 2.72
N VAL A 10 -6.22 -13.78 3.25
CA VAL A 10 -6.22 -14.88 4.23
C VAL A 10 -5.54 -16.12 3.64
N LYS A 11 -5.90 -16.51 2.41
CA LYS A 11 -5.29 -17.66 1.73
C LYS A 11 -3.78 -17.51 1.53
N ASN A 12 -3.32 -16.31 1.22
CA ASN A 12 -1.90 -16.03 1.01
C ASN A 12 -1.13 -15.96 2.33
N ALA A 13 -1.75 -15.45 3.39
CA ALA A 13 -1.13 -15.33 4.71
C ALA A 13 -1.21 -16.61 5.55
N GLY A 14 -2.16 -17.51 5.25
CA GLY A 14 -2.43 -18.69 6.07
C GLY A 14 -3.07 -18.37 7.42
N ARG A 15 -3.64 -17.17 7.59
CA ARG A 15 -4.20 -16.70 8.87
C ARG A 15 -5.48 -15.90 8.66
N CYS A 16 -6.47 -16.18 9.49
CA CYS A 16 -7.71 -15.44 9.60
C CYS A 16 -7.92 -15.04 11.06
N ILE A 17 -8.26 -13.79 11.31
CA ILE A 17 -8.54 -13.25 12.64
C ILE A 17 -9.93 -12.64 12.57
N VAL A 18 -10.78 -12.99 13.53
CA VAL A 18 -12.09 -12.38 13.75
C VAL A 18 -12.04 -11.71 15.11
N ALA A 19 -12.10 -10.38 15.11
CA ALA A 19 -12.19 -9.59 16.32
C ALA A 19 -13.62 -9.02 16.44
N ASP A 20 -14.39 -9.50 17.41
CA ASP A 20 -15.69 -8.91 17.75
C ASP A 20 -15.45 -7.81 18.79
N VAL A 21 -15.68 -6.56 18.37
CA VAL A 21 -15.35 -5.38 19.15
C VAL A 21 -16.64 -4.69 19.57
N GLU A 22 -16.85 -4.57 20.88
CA GLU A 22 -18.04 -3.96 21.46
C GLU A 22 -18.26 -2.54 20.88
N ASN A 23 -19.49 -2.28 20.40
CA ASN A 23 -19.92 -1.04 19.75
C ASN A 23 -19.19 -0.65 18.44
N SER A 24 -18.17 -1.40 18.00
CA SER A 24 -17.45 -1.17 16.74
C SER A 24 -17.81 -2.20 15.66
N GLY A 25 -18.22 -3.40 16.07
CA GLY A 25 -18.61 -4.51 15.19
C GLY A 25 -17.46 -5.47 14.92
N ILE A 26 -17.57 -6.23 13.83
CA ILE A 26 -16.56 -7.21 13.44
C ILE A 26 -15.40 -6.56 12.68
N TRP A 27 -14.19 -6.88 13.11
CA TRP A 27 -12.95 -6.60 12.39
C TRP A 27 -12.33 -7.91 11.92
N LEU A 28 -11.94 -7.95 10.66
CA LEU A 28 -11.31 -9.10 10.04
C LEU A 28 -9.83 -8.84 9.81
N GLY A 29 -8.97 -9.76 10.25
CA GLY A 29 -7.52 -9.63 10.13
C GLY A 29 -6.86 -10.81 9.44
N ASN A 30 -5.70 -10.58 8.83
CA ASN A 30 -4.87 -11.64 8.22
C ASN A 30 -3.43 -11.66 8.76
N GLY A 31 -3.19 -10.97 9.88
CA GLY A 31 -1.86 -10.79 10.47
C GLY A 31 -1.02 -9.65 9.85
N TYR A 32 -1.41 -9.15 8.67
CA TYR A 32 -0.76 -8.01 8.01
C TYR A 32 -1.66 -6.79 7.89
N GLY A 33 -2.95 -6.93 8.18
CA GLY A 33 -3.87 -5.83 8.34
C GLY A 33 -5.17 -6.28 8.98
N PHE A 34 -5.93 -5.29 9.46
CA PHE A 34 -7.30 -5.40 9.95
C PHE A 34 -8.21 -4.54 9.09
N TYR A 35 -9.42 -5.04 8.83
CA TYR A 35 -10.40 -4.38 7.98
C TYR A 35 -11.75 -4.38 8.69
N ARG A 36 -12.42 -3.23 8.70
CA ARG A 36 -13.75 -3.11 9.28
C ARG A 36 -14.77 -3.83 8.39
N ALA A 37 -15.41 -4.85 8.95
CA ALA A 37 -16.40 -5.66 8.24
C ALA A 37 -17.81 -5.22 8.64
N THR A 38 -18.25 -4.10 8.05
CA THR A 38 -19.61 -3.61 8.24
C THR A 38 -20.60 -4.62 7.65
N ASN A 39 -21.68 -4.91 8.39
CA ASN A 39 -22.79 -5.80 8.00
C ASN A 39 -22.52 -7.31 8.04
N LEU A 40 -21.42 -7.78 8.63
CA LEU A 40 -21.30 -9.21 8.94
C LEU A 40 -22.08 -9.56 10.21
N PRO A 41 -22.78 -10.70 10.24
CA PRO A 41 -23.31 -11.22 11.49
C PRO A 41 -22.16 -11.55 12.44
N ARG A 42 -22.47 -11.62 13.73
CA ARG A 42 -21.56 -12.26 14.68
C ARG A 42 -21.34 -13.72 14.23
N MET A 43 -20.10 -14.15 14.29
CA MET A 43 -19.66 -15.49 13.92
C MET A 43 -19.01 -16.11 15.15
N GLU A 44 -19.31 -17.37 15.39
CA GLU A 44 -18.65 -18.15 16.43
C GLU A 44 -18.26 -19.52 15.87
N GLY A 45 -16.97 -19.80 15.93
CA GLY A 45 -16.38 -21.06 15.51
C GLY A 45 -16.04 -21.12 14.02
N ALA A 46 -15.07 -21.98 13.73
CA ALA A 46 -14.46 -22.10 12.40
C ALA A 46 -15.45 -22.41 11.28
N GLU A 47 -16.51 -23.19 11.53
CA GLU A 47 -17.51 -23.53 10.51
C GLU A 47 -18.33 -22.30 10.10
N GLN A 48 -18.79 -21.50 11.06
CA GLN A 48 -19.55 -20.29 10.78
C GLN A 48 -18.69 -19.25 10.09
N VAL A 49 -17.48 -19.00 10.59
CA VAL A 49 -16.54 -18.05 9.98
C VAL A 49 -16.24 -18.45 8.54
N ARG A 50 -15.91 -19.72 8.28
CA ARG A 50 -15.66 -20.23 6.93
C ARG A 50 -16.86 -20.03 6.01
N THR A 51 -18.07 -20.29 6.52
CA THR A 51 -19.32 -20.18 5.75
C THR A 51 -19.65 -18.72 5.42
N VAL A 52 -19.56 -17.81 6.39
CA VAL A 52 -19.83 -16.38 6.18
C VAL A 52 -18.81 -15.73 5.26
N LEU A 53 -17.53 -16.12 5.37
CA LEU A 53 -16.47 -15.63 4.51
C LEU A 53 -16.43 -16.34 3.13
N ASP A 54 -17.28 -17.35 2.92
CA ASP A 54 -17.33 -18.17 1.71
C ASP A 54 -15.95 -18.75 1.31
N VAL A 55 -15.24 -19.33 2.28
CA VAL A 55 -13.92 -19.93 2.05
C VAL A 55 -14.06 -21.42 1.70
N PRO A 56 -13.50 -21.87 0.55
CA PRO A 56 -13.46 -23.29 0.21
C PRO A 56 -12.74 -24.12 1.28
N GLU A 57 -13.28 -25.29 1.62
CA GLU A 57 -12.76 -26.17 2.66
C GLU A 57 -11.27 -26.48 2.50
N LYS A 58 -10.84 -26.88 1.30
CA LYS A 58 -9.43 -27.14 0.97
C LYS A 58 -8.50 -25.96 1.21
N ALA A 59 -9.01 -24.74 1.07
CA ALA A 59 -8.23 -23.54 1.35
C ALA A 59 -8.19 -23.26 2.85
N TRP A 60 -9.30 -23.53 3.56
CA TRP A 60 -9.44 -23.33 4.99
C TRP A 60 -8.56 -24.27 5.84
N GLU A 61 -8.30 -25.48 5.37
CA GLU A 61 -7.38 -26.43 6.04
C GLU A 61 -5.99 -25.86 6.32
N LYS A 62 -5.55 -24.87 5.53
CA LYS A 62 -4.25 -24.20 5.66
C LYS A 62 -4.32 -22.87 6.42
N VAL A 63 -5.49 -22.50 6.91
CA VAL A 63 -5.74 -21.22 7.58
C VAL A 63 -5.81 -21.45 9.08
N TYR A 64 -4.94 -20.76 9.81
CA TYR A 64 -5.05 -20.65 11.25
C TYR A 64 -6.07 -19.59 11.62
N LEU A 65 -7.14 -19.98 12.30
CA LEU A 65 -8.18 -19.07 12.79
C LEU A 65 -7.85 -18.59 14.21
N THR A 66 -8.02 -17.30 14.45
CA THR A 66 -8.04 -16.68 15.77
C THR A 66 -9.37 -15.93 15.92
N GLU A 67 -10.12 -16.23 16.98
CA GLU A 67 -11.38 -15.54 17.31
C GLU A 67 -11.21 -14.92 18.70
N GLU A 68 -11.41 -13.61 18.80
CA GLU A 68 -11.27 -12.88 20.07
C GLU A 68 -12.36 -11.81 20.20
N TRP A 69 -12.81 -11.60 21.44
CA TRP A 69 -13.73 -10.53 21.79
C TRP A 69 -13.00 -9.41 22.51
N TYR A 70 -13.35 -8.16 22.20
CA TYR A 70 -12.76 -6.95 22.76
C TYR A 70 -13.85 -6.00 23.26
N GLY A 71 -13.72 -5.50 24.49
CA GLY A 71 -14.66 -4.54 25.06
C GLY A 71 -14.55 -3.12 24.47
N ASN A 72 -13.54 -2.83 23.66
CA ASN A 72 -13.42 -1.58 22.92
C ASN A 72 -12.41 -1.68 21.77
N ALA A 73 -12.46 -0.71 20.86
CA ALA A 73 -11.58 -0.65 19.71
C ALA A 73 -10.19 -0.05 20.01
N GLN A 74 -9.92 0.43 21.23
CA GLN A 74 -8.65 1.12 21.55
C GLN A 74 -7.46 0.17 21.67
N ASN A 75 -7.72 -1.13 21.89
CA ASN A 75 -6.68 -2.13 21.99
C ASN A 75 -7.14 -3.49 21.47
N VAL A 76 -7.13 -3.63 20.14
CA VAL A 76 -7.37 -4.89 19.43
C VAL A 76 -6.01 -5.43 18.99
N MET A 77 -5.54 -6.49 19.64
CA MET A 77 -4.18 -7.04 19.45
C MET A 77 -3.05 -5.99 19.50
N GLY A 78 -3.16 -4.98 20.38
CA GLY A 78 -2.20 -3.90 20.49
C GLY A 78 -2.42 -2.73 19.53
N MET A 79 -3.41 -2.78 18.64
CA MET A 79 -3.78 -1.70 17.71
C MET A 79 -4.99 -0.92 18.22
N ASN A 80 -5.00 0.39 18.01
CA ASN A 80 -6.20 1.21 18.21
C ASN A 80 -6.97 1.29 16.88
N LEU A 81 -8.09 0.56 16.81
CA LEU A 81 -9.02 0.51 15.68
C LEU A 81 -10.22 1.46 15.85
N SER A 82 -10.16 2.39 16.80
CA SER A 82 -11.18 3.43 16.95
C SER A 82 -11.14 4.40 15.76
N ASP A 83 -12.26 5.01 15.45
CA ASP A 83 -12.38 5.99 14.37
C ASP A 83 -11.42 7.19 14.52
N TYR A 84 -11.06 7.53 15.76
CA TYR A 84 -10.14 8.62 16.09
C TYR A 84 -9.02 8.16 17.05
N GLU A 85 -7.80 8.66 16.82
CA GLU A 85 -6.66 8.54 17.74
C GLU A 85 -5.98 9.92 17.86
N LYS A 86 -5.75 10.37 19.09
CA LYS A 86 -5.29 11.74 19.36
C LYS A 86 -3.89 12.02 18.80
N GLU A 87 -3.03 11.02 18.85
CA GLU A 87 -1.62 11.15 18.46
C GLU A 87 -1.35 10.64 17.03
N GLU A 88 -2.40 10.40 16.23
CA GLU A 88 -2.22 9.97 14.85
C GLU A 88 -1.66 11.10 13.98
N LYS A 89 -0.70 10.76 13.11
CA LYS A 89 -0.07 11.72 12.21
C LYS A 89 -0.59 11.54 10.81
N ARG A 90 -0.82 12.62 10.08
CA ARG A 90 -1.17 12.51 8.66
C ARG A 90 0.00 11.95 7.88
N ALA A 91 -0.31 11.16 6.86
CA ALA A 91 0.67 10.57 5.97
C ALA A 91 0.25 10.78 4.51
N GLU A 92 1.18 11.24 3.69
CA GLU A 92 0.95 11.46 2.26
C GLU A 92 1.63 10.39 1.44
N LYS A 93 0.89 9.80 0.49
CA LYS A 93 1.43 8.77 -0.39
C LYS A 93 2.47 9.35 -1.34
N ILE A 94 3.63 8.70 -1.41
CA ILE A 94 4.72 9.06 -2.33
C ILE A 94 4.45 8.41 -3.68
N ARG A 95 4.72 9.15 -4.77
CA ARG A 95 4.51 8.69 -6.16
C ARG A 95 5.60 7.73 -6.69
N VAL A 96 6.43 7.22 -5.80
CA VAL A 96 7.49 6.26 -6.09
C VAL A 96 7.24 5.02 -5.24
N VAL A 97 7.36 3.86 -5.85
CA VAL A 97 7.26 2.57 -5.19
C VAL A 97 8.66 1.98 -5.04
N ALA A 98 8.90 1.29 -3.93
CA ALA A 98 10.10 0.50 -3.75
C ALA A 98 9.81 -0.95 -4.15
N ALA A 99 10.76 -1.62 -4.80
CA ALA A 99 10.68 -3.05 -5.07
C ALA A 99 11.86 -3.75 -4.39
N MET A 100 11.58 -4.70 -3.50
CA MET A 100 12.58 -5.51 -2.83
C MET A 100 12.19 -6.98 -2.99
N ASP A 101 13.09 -7.80 -3.55
CA ASP A 101 12.90 -9.25 -3.73
C ASP A 101 11.52 -9.62 -4.32
N ASP A 102 11.17 -8.98 -5.44
CA ASP A 102 9.89 -9.12 -6.16
C ASP A 102 8.64 -8.63 -5.40
N VAL A 103 8.81 -7.97 -4.25
CA VAL A 103 7.72 -7.37 -3.48
C VAL A 103 7.70 -5.86 -3.67
N TRP A 104 6.61 -5.38 -4.27
CA TRP A 104 6.32 -3.96 -4.41
C TRP A 104 5.79 -3.38 -3.09
N ALA A 105 6.42 -2.30 -2.64
CA ALA A 105 6.09 -1.56 -1.45
C ALA A 105 5.72 -0.13 -1.82
N ALA A 106 4.48 0.25 -1.50
CA ALA A 106 4.08 1.64 -1.50
C ALA A 106 4.67 2.34 -0.28
N CYS A 107 4.80 3.66 -0.36
CA CYS A 107 5.36 4.47 0.72
C CYS A 107 4.46 5.66 1.00
N CYS A 108 4.28 5.97 2.29
CA CYS A 108 3.77 7.26 2.73
C CYS A 108 4.84 8.00 3.55
N ARG A 109 4.85 9.32 3.44
CA ARG A 109 5.64 10.22 4.29
C ARG A 109 4.72 10.84 5.33
N CYS A 110 5.06 10.69 6.60
CA CYS A 110 4.39 11.34 7.71
C CYS A 110 4.76 12.83 7.80
N ASP A 111 3.95 13.62 8.51
CA ASP A 111 4.21 15.05 8.74
C ASP A 111 5.56 15.35 9.44
N ASP A 112 6.10 14.40 10.20
CA ASP A 112 7.41 14.49 10.84
C ASP A 112 8.58 14.07 9.92
N GLY A 113 8.29 13.77 8.66
CA GLY A 113 9.25 13.33 7.65
C GLY A 113 9.57 11.83 7.70
N GLU A 114 9.09 11.08 8.70
CA GLU A 114 9.32 9.64 8.73
C GLU A 114 8.57 8.93 7.60
N LEU A 115 9.18 7.86 7.07
CA LEU A 115 8.57 7.02 6.05
C LEU A 115 7.89 5.80 6.66
N ILE A 116 6.79 5.37 6.05
CA ILE A 116 6.14 4.09 6.30
C ILE A 116 5.92 3.37 4.98
N PHE A 117 6.52 2.18 4.85
CA PHE A 117 6.35 1.31 3.70
C PHE A 117 5.31 0.25 4.00
N TYR A 118 4.49 -0.11 3.03
CA TYR A 118 3.45 -1.13 3.17
C TYR A 118 3.20 -1.81 1.83
N ARG A 119 2.62 -3.02 1.87
CA ARG A 119 2.22 -3.72 0.65
C ARG A 119 0.89 -3.16 0.16
N GLU A 120 0.87 -2.62 -1.04
CA GLU A 120 -0.33 -1.97 -1.59
C GLU A 120 -1.49 -2.96 -1.80
N ASN A 121 -1.20 -4.23 -2.06
CA ASN A 121 -2.22 -5.27 -2.19
C ASN A 121 -3.05 -5.49 -0.90
N LEU A 122 -2.56 -5.05 0.26
CA LEU A 122 -3.32 -5.08 1.51
C LEU A 122 -4.49 -4.08 1.47
N LEU A 123 -4.46 -3.05 0.63
CA LEU A 123 -5.62 -2.18 0.43
C LEU A 123 -6.74 -2.84 -0.39
N SER A 124 -6.49 -3.99 -1.03
CA SER A 124 -7.46 -4.63 -1.93
C SER A 124 -8.86 -4.90 -1.35
N PRO A 125 -9.06 -5.14 -0.03
CA PRO A 125 -10.39 -5.26 0.54
C PRO A 125 -11.15 -3.94 0.64
N ILE A 126 -10.46 -2.80 0.66
CA ILE A 126 -11.07 -1.47 0.77
C ILE A 126 -10.79 -0.59 -0.46
N MET A 127 -10.30 -1.20 -1.56
CA MET A 127 -9.80 -0.46 -2.71
C MET A 127 -10.89 0.37 -3.39
N ASP A 128 -12.10 -0.15 -3.44
CA ASP A 128 -13.24 0.57 -4.01
C ASP A 128 -13.50 1.86 -3.24
N GLU A 129 -13.48 1.80 -1.91
CA GLU A 129 -13.61 2.98 -1.07
C GLU A 129 -12.43 3.94 -1.29
N VAL A 130 -11.20 3.41 -1.38
CA VAL A 130 -9.97 4.18 -1.65
C VAL A 130 -10.00 4.92 -3.00
N GLU A 131 -10.60 4.33 -4.04
CA GLU A 131 -10.66 4.90 -5.39
C GLU A 131 -11.85 5.87 -5.59
N ASN A 132 -12.97 5.64 -4.89
CA ASN A 132 -14.22 6.33 -5.16
C ASN A 132 -14.63 7.37 -4.11
N SER A 133 -13.96 7.42 -2.95
CA SER A 133 -14.22 8.44 -1.92
C SER A 133 -13.19 9.57 -1.98
N ASP A 134 -13.70 10.80 -2.00
CA ASP A 134 -12.89 12.03 -1.89
C ASP A 134 -12.38 12.29 -0.46
N TYR A 135 -12.83 11.50 0.53
CA TYR A 135 -12.49 11.67 1.94
C TYR A 135 -11.43 10.70 2.44
N ILE A 136 -10.76 9.99 1.54
CA ILE A 136 -9.75 9.01 1.91
C ILE A 136 -8.53 9.71 2.50
N MET A 137 -8.17 9.28 3.71
CA MET A 137 -7.01 9.80 4.42
C MET A 137 -6.15 8.65 4.94
N PHE A 138 -4.85 8.81 4.78
CA PHE A 138 -3.85 7.96 5.39
C PHE A 138 -3.28 8.65 6.63
N THR A 139 -3.28 7.94 7.74
CA THR A 139 -2.63 8.36 8.98
C THR A 139 -1.70 7.26 9.48
N VAL A 140 -0.83 7.60 10.42
CA VAL A 140 0.06 6.64 11.08
C VAL A 140 -0.18 6.67 12.58
N ARG A 141 -0.37 5.48 13.13
CA ARG A 141 -0.59 5.24 14.56
C ARG A 141 0.50 4.32 15.10
N ARG A 142 0.56 4.19 16.43
CA ARG A 142 1.48 3.28 17.13
C ARG A 142 0.69 2.21 17.84
N MET A 143 1.17 0.98 17.75
CA MET A 143 0.71 -0.12 18.59
C MET A 143 1.19 0.12 20.02
N THR A 144 0.62 -0.61 20.97
CA THR A 144 1.10 -0.66 22.37
C THR A 144 2.56 -1.10 22.49
N SER A 145 3.06 -1.88 21.53
CA SER A 145 4.48 -2.27 21.42
C SER A 145 5.40 -1.15 20.93
N GLY A 146 4.85 0.00 20.52
CA GLY A 146 5.58 1.11 19.88
C GLY A 146 5.74 0.98 18.37
N GLN A 147 5.46 -0.20 17.79
CA GLN A 147 5.50 -0.42 16.34
C GLN A 147 4.46 0.45 15.63
N ARG A 148 4.88 1.14 14.56
CA ARG A 148 3.98 1.97 13.75
C ARG A 148 3.14 1.11 12.81
N TYR A 149 1.94 1.58 12.46
CA TYR A 149 1.09 1.01 11.41
C TYR A 149 0.33 2.12 10.68
N LEU A 150 -0.05 1.83 9.45
CA LEU A 150 -0.82 2.74 8.60
C LEU A 150 -2.31 2.56 8.92
N ALA A 151 -3.02 3.65 9.21
CA ALA A 151 -4.47 3.68 9.36
C ALA A 151 -5.08 4.34 8.11
N VAL A 152 -6.10 3.72 7.56
CA VAL A 152 -6.80 4.18 6.35
C VAL A 152 -8.22 4.54 6.72
N HIS A 153 -8.57 5.79 6.47
CA HIS A 153 -9.85 6.39 6.84
C HIS A 153 -10.65 6.75 5.61
N ASP A 154 -11.97 6.75 5.77
CA ASP A 154 -12.92 7.42 4.88
C ASP A 154 -13.74 8.42 5.71
N GLY A 155 -13.38 9.70 5.58
CA GLY A 155 -13.85 10.75 6.47
C GLY A 155 -13.44 10.46 7.92
N MET A 156 -14.43 10.34 8.82
CA MET A 156 -14.20 10.02 10.23
C MET A 156 -14.09 8.51 10.50
N ASN A 157 -14.43 7.65 9.54
CA ASN A 157 -14.47 6.21 9.79
C ASN A 157 -13.12 5.56 9.51
N LEU A 158 -12.62 4.77 10.46
CA LEU A 158 -11.47 3.90 10.19
C LEU A 158 -11.94 2.69 9.36
N LEU A 159 -11.35 2.51 8.19
CA LEU A 159 -11.64 1.39 7.28
C LEU A 159 -10.68 0.22 7.50
N ALA A 160 -9.39 0.52 7.65
CA ALA A 160 -8.37 -0.49 7.81
C ALA A 160 -7.15 -0.01 8.61
N ALA A 161 -6.46 -0.97 9.21
CA ALA A 161 -5.15 -0.78 9.81
C ALA A 161 -4.17 -1.76 9.17
N ILE A 162 -3.10 -1.26 8.55
CA ILE A 162 -2.17 -2.02 7.71
C ILE A 162 -0.79 -2.03 8.36
N MET A 163 -0.23 -3.23 8.55
CA MET A 163 1.10 -3.40 9.09
C MET A 163 2.16 -2.93 8.10
N PRO A 164 3.22 -2.25 8.57
CA PRO A 164 4.29 -1.81 7.69
C PRO A 164 5.17 -2.99 7.29
N MET A 165 5.96 -2.77 6.25
CA MET A 165 7.08 -3.63 5.89
C MET A 165 8.39 -2.86 5.98
N ARG A 166 9.47 -3.57 6.29
CA ARG A 166 10.82 -2.99 6.29
C ARG A 166 11.38 -3.08 4.88
N VAL A 167 11.75 -1.93 4.32
CA VAL A 167 12.37 -1.81 2.99
C VAL A 167 13.77 -1.24 3.10
N VAL A 168 13.93 -0.13 3.83
CA VAL A 168 15.21 0.56 3.92
C VAL A 168 16.23 -0.29 4.70
N SER A 169 17.31 -0.62 4.02
CA SER A 169 18.51 -1.28 4.52
C SER A 169 19.74 -0.70 3.82
N GLU A 170 20.94 -0.92 4.35
CA GLU A 170 22.18 -0.49 3.70
C GLU A 170 22.32 -1.09 2.29
N GLU A 171 22.00 -2.38 2.15
CA GLU A 171 22.01 -3.06 0.85
C GLU A 171 21.01 -2.44 -0.14
N TYR A 172 19.78 -2.15 0.31
CA TYR A 172 18.77 -1.51 -0.53
C TYR A 172 19.23 -0.13 -1.00
N LEU A 173 19.79 0.67 -0.11
CA LEU A 173 20.31 2.01 -0.45
C LEU A 173 21.50 1.94 -1.42
N GLY A 174 22.40 0.97 -1.25
CA GLY A 174 23.50 0.74 -2.18
C GLY A 174 23.01 0.41 -3.59
N ARG A 175 22.11 -0.57 -3.72
CA ARG A 175 21.51 -0.94 -5.01
C ARG A 175 20.72 0.22 -5.65
N LEU A 176 20.01 1.01 -4.84
CA LEU A 176 19.26 2.16 -5.33
C LEU A 176 20.18 3.24 -5.88
N ALA A 177 21.30 3.54 -5.21
CA ALA A 177 22.28 4.52 -5.68
C ALA A 177 22.95 4.09 -6.99
N GLU A 178 23.29 2.80 -7.13
CA GLU A 178 23.79 2.25 -8.39
C GLU A 178 22.76 2.38 -9.51
N PHE A 179 21.49 2.07 -9.23
CA PHE A 179 20.40 2.21 -10.19
C PHE A 179 20.15 3.67 -10.61
N GLU A 180 20.18 4.61 -9.66
CA GLU A 180 20.08 6.04 -9.93
C GLU A 180 21.19 6.50 -10.88
N ALA A 181 22.44 6.09 -10.62
CA ALA A 181 23.58 6.42 -11.47
C ALA A 181 23.40 5.89 -12.91
N MET A 182 22.95 4.64 -13.06
CA MET A 182 22.65 4.06 -14.38
C MET A 182 21.53 4.83 -15.11
N CYS A 183 20.47 5.22 -14.41
CA CYS A 183 19.39 6.03 -15.00
C CYS A 183 19.88 7.41 -15.44
N ALA A 184 20.70 8.07 -14.62
CA ALA A 184 21.27 9.37 -14.94
C ALA A 184 22.18 9.32 -16.18
N GLU A 185 23.00 8.27 -16.30
CA GLU A 185 23.84 8.07 -17.48
C GLU A 185 22.99 7.86 -18.75
N GLN A 186 21.95 7.03 -18.66
CA GLN A 186 21.05 6.78 -19.79
C GLN A 186 20.34 8.06 -20.25
N LEU A 187 19.85 8.88 -19.32
CA LEU A 187 19.23 10.17 -19.63
C LEU A 187 20.21 11.12 -20.35
N ASN A 188 21.47 11.16 -19.93
CA ASN A 188 22.49 11.99 -20.58
C ASN A 188 22.81 11.51 -21.99
N ARG A 189 22.88 10.18 -22.21
CA ARG A 189 23.06 9.61 -23.56
C ARG A 189 21.91 9.96 -24.49
N GLU A 190 20.67 9.96 -23.99
CA GLU A 190 19.49 10.35 -24.76
C GLU A 190 19.51 11.83 -25.13
N ARG A 191 19.90 12.71 -24.20
CA ARG A 191 20.08 14.14 -24.49
C ARG A 191 21.13 14.40 -25.57
N ALA A 192 22.30 13.77 -25.45
CA ALA A 192 23.36 13.93 -26.45
C ALA A 192 22.95 13.43 -27.85
N ARG A 193 22.15 12.36 -27.94
CA ARG A 193 21.59 11.90 -29.22
C ARG A 193 20.57 12.89 -29.80
N ALA A 194 19.73 13.47 -28.95
CA ALA A 194 18.76 14.48 -29.38
C ALA A 194 19.46 15.75 -29.88
N GLU A 195 20.45 16.26 -29.13
CA GLU A 195 21.26 17.43 -29.52
C GLU A 195 22.01 17.18 -30.82
N GLY A 196 22.69 16.03 -30.96
CA GLY A 196 23.38 15.66 -32.20
C GLY A 196 22.44 15.47 -33.41
N ALA A 197 21.20 15.00 -33.20
CA ALA A 197 20.20 14.93 -34.27
C ALA A 197 19.73 16.32 -34.71
N THR A 198 19.53 17.23 -33.75
CA THR A 198 19.16 18.63 -34.03
C THR A 198 20.29 19.39 -34.75
N GLU A 199 21.55 19.11 -34.42
CA GLU A 199 22.71 19.68 -35.11
C GLU A 199 22.85 19.15 -36.54
N ALA A 200 22.56 17.87 -36.77
CA ALA A 200 22.56 17.27 -38.11
C ALA A 200 21.43 17.81 -39.00
N GLU A 201 20.19 17.93 -38.47
CA GLU A 201 19.05 18.50 -39.20
C GLU A 201 19.29 19.98 -39.57
N ASN A 202 19.85 20.78 -38.67
CA ASN A 202 20.19 22.17 -38.96
C ASN A 202 21.33 22.32 -39.99
N GLN A 203 22.25 21.36 -40.07
CA GLN A 203 23.29 21.34 -41.10
C GLN A 203 22.71 20.96 -42.47
N GLU A 204 21.82 19.98 -42.54
CA GLU A 204 21.15 19.58 -43.79
C GLU A 204 20.22 20.68 -44.35
N ASP A 205 19.47 21.39 -43.49
CA ASP A 205 18.63 22.54 -43.91
C ASP A 205 19.48 23.75 -44.37
N GLY A 206 20.63 23.98 -43.73
CA GLY A 206 21.57 25.04 -44.12
C GLY A 206 22.29 24.77 -45.44
N GLU A 207 22.57 23.49 -45.76
CA GLU A 207 23.17 23.08 -47.03
C GLU A 207 22.17 23.12 -48.20
N GLN A 208 20.89 22.82 -47.98
CA GLN A 208 19.85 22.95 -49.02
C GLN A 208 19.56 24.40 -49.42
N LEU A 209 19.52 25.34 -48.45
CA LEU A 209 19.38 26.78 -48.74
C LEU A 209 20.59 27.37 -49.48
N GLY A 210 21.79 26.80 -49.30
CA GLY A 210 23.01 27.25 -49.98
C GLY A 210 23.14 26.77 -51.44
N MET A 211 22.32 25.81 -51.88
CA MET A 211 22.31 25.30 -53.26
C MET A 211 21.30 26.01 -54.18
N GLU A 212 20.25 26.65 -53.64
CA GLU A 212 19.28 27.39 -54.47
C GLU A 212 19.82 28.73 -55.00
N ASP A 213 20.85 29.31 -54.37
CA ASP A 213 21.49 30.56 -54.78
C ASP A 213 22.69 30.37 -55.75
N ALA A 214 22.97 29.14 -56.19
CA ALA A 214 24.16 28.80 -56.99
C ALA A 214 23.88 28.46 -58.47
N GLU A 215 22.63 28.46 -58.92
CA GLU A 215 22.25 28.26 -60.33
C GLU A 215 21.72 29.57 -60.95
N GLU A 216 22.64 30.45 -61.37
CA GLU A 216 22.41 31.54 -62.36
C GLU A 216 22.94 31.15 -63.75
#